data_AF-A0AB37DCD7-F1
#
_entry.id   AF-A0AB37DCD7-F1
#
_cell.length_a   1.000
_cell.length_b   1.000
_cell.length_c   1.000
_cell.angle_alpha   90.00
_cell.angle_beta   90.00
_cell.angle_gamma   90.00
#
_symmetry.space_group_name_H-M   'P 1'
#
loop_
_entity.id
_entity.type
_entity.pdbx_description
1 polymer ?
#
loop_
_entity_poly.entity_id
_entity_poly.type
_entity_poly.pdbx_seq_one_letter_code
_entity_poly.pdbx_strand_id
1 'polypeptide(L)'
;MSPENVIICYPIFRSGFEKVYIINFEDCPIIPELEATSLLKCSNWCVSPGKEWICHSDLALSEFEWEVLQLLDVAICETVHFEVDYLPFQ
;
A
#
# COMPACT_ATOMS: atom_id res chain seq x y z
N MET A 1 37.70 3.25 23.46
CA MET A 1 37.34 3.14 22.03
C MET A 1 35.90 3.61 21.90
N SER A 2 35.68 4.75 21.24
CA SER A 2 34.35 5.35 21.02
C SER A 2 33.73 4.76 19.75
N PRO A 3 32.43 4.39 19.71
CA PRO A 3 31.78 3.93 18.49
C PRO A 3 31.25 5.15 17.73
N GLU A 4 32.14 5.85 17.05
CA GLU A 4 31.75 6.86 16.07
C GLU A 4 31.89 6.26 14.67
N ASN A 5 30.87 6.48 13.84
CA ASN A 5 30.75 6.14 12.42
C ASN A 5 29.99 4.85 12.09
N VAL A 6 28.74 4.75 12.54
CA VAL A 6 27.69 4.21 11.66
C VAL A 6 27.04 5.41 10.97
N ILE A 7 27.61 5.83 9.85
CA ILE A 7 26.91 6.71 8.92
C ILE A 7 25.87 5.84 8.23
N ILE A 8 24.64 5.83 8.76
CA ILE A 8 23.51 5.32 7.98
C ILE A 8 23.27 6.38 6.90
N CYS A 9 23.76 6.11 5.69
CA CYS A 9 23.48 6.92 4.51
C CYS A 9 21.98 6.82 4.17
N TYR A 10 21.13 7.58 4.85
CA TYR A 10 19.83 7.99 4.32
C TYR A 10 19.83 9.50 4.14
N PRO A 11 20.45 9.99 3.06
CA PRO A 11 19.70 10.88 2.18
C PRO A 11 20.11 10.78 0.69
N ILE A 12 19.20 11.13 -0.22
CA ILE A 12 19.37 11.24 -1.70
C ILE A 12 19.01 9.99 -2.54
N PHE A 13 17.87 9.35 -2.25
CA PHE A 13 17.07 8.65 -3.28
C PHE A 13 15.60 9.12 -3.28
N ARG A 14 15.33 10.31 -2.75
CA ARG A 14 13.95 10.86 -2.65
C ARG A 14 13.37 11.44 -3.95
N SER A 15 13.98 11.24 -5.13
CA SER A 15 13.43 11.79 -6.38
C SER A 15 13.28 10.78 -7.53
N GLY A 16 13.31 9.49 -7.23
CA GLY A 16 13.18 8.44 -8.25
C GLY A 16 11.98 7.53 -8.04
N PHE A 17 11.44 7.43 -6.83
CA PHE A 17 10.41 6.46 -6.48
C PHE A 17 9.33 7.05 -5.57
N GLU A 18 8.08 6.66 -5.81
CA GLU A 18 6.88 6.96 -5.03
C GLU A 18 6.54 5.75 -4.14
N LYS A 19 6.24 6.00 -2.86
CA LYS A 19 5.80 4.96 -1.93
C LYS A 19 4.37 4.56 -2.27
N VAL A 20 4.09 3.29 -2.49
CA VAL A 20 2.75 2.77 -2.74
C VAL A 20 2.35 1.73 -1.70
N TYR A 21 1.04 1.56 -1.55
CA TYR A 21 0.43 0.47 -0.81
C TYR A 21 -0.12 -0.55 -1.79
N ILE A 22 0.18 -1.83 -1.56
CA ILE A 22 -0.34 -2.95 -2.34
C ILE A 22 -1.38 -3.66 -1.48
N ILE A 23 -2.59 -3.82 -2.02
CA ILE A 23 -3.65 -4.64 -1.45
C ILE A 23 -3.69 -5.93 -2.25
N ASN A 24 -3.32 -7.05 -1.65
CA ASN A 24 -3.21 -8.34 -2.32
C ASN A 24 -4.36 -9.27 -1.88
N PHE A 25 -5.12 -9.76 -2.86
CA PHE A 25 -6.25 -10.67 -2.68
C PHE A 25 -5.94 -12.12 -3.11
N GLU A 26 -4.66 -12.50 -3.26
CA GLU A 26 -4.26 -13.82 -3.76
C GLU A 26 -4.76 -14.98 -2.90
N ASP A 27 -4.69 -14.83 -1.58
CA ASP A 27 -5.11 -15.82 -0.58
C ASP A 27 -6.60 -15.68 -0.17
N CYS A 28 -7.31 -14.70 -0.74
CA CYS A 28 -8.71 -14.50 -0.44
C CYS A 28 -9.56 -15.62 -1.08
N PRO A 29 -10.57 -16.16 -0.38
CA PRO A 29 -11.42 -17.23 -0.90
C PRO A 29 -12.21 -16.80 -2.15
N ILE A 30 -12.49 -15.49 -2.25
CA ILE A 30 -13.14 -14.82 -3.38
C ILE A 30 -12.47 -13.46 -3.54
N ILE A 31 -12.19 -13.04 -4.78
CA ILE A 31 -11.70 -11.69 -5.06
C ILE A 31 -12.87 -10.72 -4.93
N PRO A 32 -12.79 -9.69 -4.07
CA PRO A 32 -13.88 -8.73 -3.92
C PRO A 32 -14.04 -7.88 -5.19
N GLU A 33 -15.29 -7.56 -5.52
CA GLU A 33 -15.60 -6.55 -6.53
C GLU A 33 -15.42 -5.16 -5.89
N LEU A 34 -14.24 -4.58 -6.05
CA LEU A 34 -13.89 -3.28 -5.49
C LEU A 34 -13.82 -2.23 -6.59
N GLU A 35 -14.58 -1.15 -6.45
CA GLU A 35 -14.51 -0.02 -7.38
C GLU A 35 -13.35 0.92 -7.04
N ALA A 36 -12.62 1.37 -8.07
CA ALA A 36 -11.56 2.37 -7.90
C ALA A 36 -12.06 3.64 -7.18
N THR A 37 -13.30 4.05 -7.44
CA THR A 37 -13.96 5.20 -6.79
C THR A 37 -14.04 5.07 -5.26
N SER A 38 -14.12 3.85 -4.75
CA SER A 38 -14.14 3.59 -3.31
C SER A 38 -12.76 3.74 -2.69
N LEU A 39 -11.72 3.25 -3.37
CA LEU A 39 -10.32 3.40 -2.93
C LEU A 39 -9.79 4.82 -3.06
N LEU A 40 -10.29 5.61 -4.00
CA LEU A 40 -9.94 7.03 -4.14
C LEU A 40 -10.40 7.90 -2.95
N LYS A 41 -11.22 7.36 -2.03
CA LYS A 41 -11.54 8.06 -0.76
C LYS A 41 -10.37 8.05 0.22
N CYS A 42 -9.50 7.05 0.14
CA CYS A 42 -8.33 6.89 0.99
C CYS A 42 -7.01 6.91 0.20
N SER A 43 -7.05 7.19 -1.11
CA SER A 43 -5.91 7.19 -2.02
C SER A 43 -5.94 8.37 -2.98
N ASN A 44 -4.78 8.90 -3.33
CA ASN A 44 -4.60 9.91 -4.37
C ASN A 44 -4.82 9.32 -5.77
N TRP A 45 -4.32 8.12 -5.99
CA TRP A 45 -4.57 7.33 -7.19
C TRP A 45 -4.49 5.84 -6.85
N CYS A 46 -5.17 5.01 -7.65
CA CYS A 46 -5.12 3.56 -7.52
C CYS A 46 -5.24 2.88 -8.90
N VAL A 47 -4.55 1.76 -9.08
CA VAL A 47 -4.64 0.90 -10.27
C VAL A 47 -4.76 -0.55 -9.85
N SER A 48 -5.44 -1.39 -10.65
CA SER A 48 -5.57 -2.82 -10.37
C SER A 48 -5.00 -3.68 -11.49
N PRO A 49 -3.78 -4.22 -11.32
CA PRO A 49 -3.29 -5.30 -12.16
C PRO A 49 -3.83 -6.65 -11.66
N GLY A 50 -5.09 -6.95 -11.96
CA GLY A 50 -5.65 -8.28 -11.69
C GLY A 50 -6.07 -8.51 -10.24
N LYS A 51 -5.27 -9.26 -9.46
CA LYS A 51 -5.60 -9.63 -8.06
C LYS A 51 -5.08 -8.64 -7.02
N GLU A 52 -4.40 -7.60 -7.47
CA GLU A 52 -3.80 -6.59 -6.61
C GLU A 52 -4.42 -5.23 -6.89
N TRP A 53 -4.36 -4.37 -5.89
CA TRP A 53 -4.51 -2.94 -6.06
C TRP A 53 -3.24 -2.25 -5.60
N ILE A 54 -2.73 -1.35 -6.44
CA ILE A 54 -1.60 -0.49 -6.12
C ILE A 54 -2.16 0.90 -5.91
N CYS A 55 -1.95 1.46 -4.73
CA CYS A 55 -2.50 2.75 -4.30
C CYS A 55 -1.39 3.67 -3.83
N HIS A 56 -1.41 4.93 -4.29
CA HIS A 56 -0.67 6.00 -3.62
C HIS A 56 -1.60 6.73 -2.65
N SER A 57 -1.16 6.91 -1.41
CA SER A 57 -1.94 7.60 -0.38
C SER A 57 -1.01 8.37 0.56
N ASP A 58 -1.46 9.56 0.97
CA ASP A 58 -0.77 10.37 1.98
C ASP A 58 -1.06 9.89 3.42
N LEU A 59 -2.00 8.95 3.60
CA LEU A 59 -2.32 8.35 4.89
C LEU A 59 -1.16 7.49 5.41
N ALA A 60 -1.05 7.39 6.73
CA ALA A 60 -0.21 6.36 7.32
C ALA A 60 -0.74 4.95 6.97
N LEU A 61 0.14 3.94 6.93
CA LEU A 61 -0.23 2.59 6.51
C LEU A 61 -1.42 2.05 7.33
N SER A 62 -1.39 2.19 8.66
CA SER A 62 -2.46 1.71 9.53
C SER A 62 -3.80 2.40 9.29
N GLU A 63 -3.80 3.69 8.91
CA GLU A 63 -5.02 4.42 8.57
C GLU A 63 -5.55 3.98 7.22
N PHE A 64 -4.66 3.82 6.24
CA PHE A 64 -5.00 3.29 4.92
C PHE A 64 -5.60 1.87 5.00
N GLU A 65 -4.95 0.96 5.72
CA GLU A 65 -5.44 -0.40 5.97
C GLU A 65 -6.83 -0.37 6.60
N TRP A 66 -7.01 0.45 7.63
CA TRP A 66 -8.30 0.60 8.30
C TRP A 66 -9.40 1.03 7.32
N GLU A 67 -9.17 2.07 6.52
CA GLU A 67 -10.13 2.56 5.54
C GLU A 67 -10.47 1.50 4.48
N VAL A 68 -9.46 0.76 3.98
CA VAL A 68 -9.69 -0.33 3.01
C VAL A 68 -10.52 -1.45 3.64
N LEU A 69 -10.21 -1.85 4.87
CA LEU A 69 -10.94 -2.92 5.56
C LEU A 69 -12.42 -2.57 5.78
N GLN A 70 -12.79 -1.29 5.88
CA GLN A 70 -14.21 -0.88 5.95
C GLN A 70 -14.98 -1.12 4.64
N LEU A 71 -14.28 -1.32 3.52
CA LEU A 71 -14.88 -1.55 2.20
C LEU A 71 -15.05 -3.04 1.89
N LEU A 72 -14.48 -3.93 2.71
CA LEU A 72 -14.41 -5.35 2.44
C LEU A 72 -15.39 -6.14 3.31
N ASP A 73 -15.80 -7.29 2.80
CA ASP A 73 -16.53 -8.26 3.60
C ASP A 73 -15.64 -8.84 4.70
N VAL A 74 -16.24 -9.13 5.86
CA VAL A 74 -15.53 -9.67 7.03
C VAL A 74 -14.73 -10.94 6.71
N ALA A 75 -15.24 -11.79 5.82
CA ALA A 75 -14.57 -13.02 5.39
C ALA A 75 -13.26 -12.78 4.62
N ILE A 76 -13.11 -11.61 4.00
CA ILE A 76 -11.94 -11.20 3.23
C ILE A 76 -10.93 -10.50 4.14
N CYS A 77 -11.39 -9.73 5.14
CA CYS A 77 -10.53 -8.97 6.05
C CYS A 77 -9.43 -9.79 6.75
N GLU A 78 -9.66 -11.08 6.99
CA GLU A 78 -8.67 -11.96 7.64
C GLU A 78 -7.64 -12.56 6.67
N THR A 79 -7.86 -12.44 5.36
CA THR A 79 -7.05 -13.09 4.30
C THR A 79 -6.48 -12.11 3.27
N VAL A 80 -6.89 -10.84 3.31
CA VAL A 80 -6.29 -9.78 2.53
C VAL A 80 -4.94 -9.37 3.13
N HIS A 81 -3.96 -9.15 2.27
CA HIS A 81 -2.62 -8.74 2.67
C HIS A 81 -2.32 -7.32 2.22
N PHE A 82 -1.62 -6.58 3.06
CA PHE A 82 -1.18 -5.22 2.77
C PHE A 82 0.35 -5.15 2.78
N GLU A 83 0.90 -4.55 1.74
CA GLU A 83 2.34 -4.38 1.58
C GLU A 83 2.68 -2.94 1.23
N VAL A 84 3.92 -2.55 1.51
CA VAL A 84 4.49 -1.27 1.11
C VAL A 84 5.56 -1.53 0.08
N ASP A 85 5.48 -0.86 -1.06
CA ASP A 85 6.52 -0.89 -2.09
C ASP A 85 6.86 0.53 -2.57
N TYR A 86 7.84 0.64 -3.46
CA TYR A 86 8.32 1.89 -4.02
C TYR A 86 8.43 1.77 -5.54
N LEU A 87 7.51 2.40 -6.26
CA LEU A 87 7.50 2.40 -7.72
C LEU A 87 8.27 3.59 -8.27
N PRO A 88 9.01 3.44 -9.38
CA PRO A 88 9.71 4.58 -9.98
C PRO A 88 8.69 5.64 -10.45
N PHE A 89 9.00 6.93 -10.27
CA PHE A 89 8.22 8.01 -10.86
C PHE A 89 8.21 7.85 -12.39
N GLN A 90 7.04 7.98 -13.01
CA GLN A 90 6.89 8.02 -14.46
C GLN A 90 7.28 9.39 -15.03
#